data_AF-A0A2E9CHQ6-F1
#
_entry.id   AF-A0A2E9CHQ6-F1
#
_cell.length_a   1.000
_cell.length_b   1.000
_cell.length_c   1.000
_cell.angle_alpha   90.00
_cell.angle_beta   90.00
_cell.angle_gamma   90.00
#
_symmetry.space_group_name_H-M   'P 1'
#
loop_
_entity.id
_entity.type
_entity.pdbx_description
1 polymer ?
#
loop_
_entity_poly.entity_id
_entity_poly.type
_entity_poly.pdbx_seq_one_letter_code
_entity_poly.pdbx_strand_id
1 'polypeptide(L)' 'MEFTPGDTVQLKSGGPIMTVEQIGEHWSIEGTAVWCVWFEKVGNKQVASRETFAAVSLDKAERPGFASFQVTRG' A
#
# COMPACT_ATOMS: atom_id res chain seq x y z
N MET A 1 -8.24 -11.96 -4.34
CA MET A 1 -8.36 -10.82 -3.42
C MET A 1 -8.64 -9.61 -4.29
N GLU A 2 -9.71 -8.87 -4.00
CA GLU A 2 -9.97 -7.60 -4.68
C GLU A 2 -9.29 -6.47 -3.88
N PHE A 3 -8.48 -5.69 -4.57
CA PHE A 3 -7.92 -4.46 -4.03
C PHE A 3 -8.84 -3.29 -4.44
N THR A 4 -8.79 -2.22 -3.67
CA THR A 4 -9.44 -0.95 -3.99
C THR A 4 -8.49 0.21 -3.74
N PRO A 5 -8.58 1.32 -4.50
CA PRO A 5 -7.83 2.53 -4.18
C PRO A 5 -8.02 2.96 -2.72
N GLY A 6 -6.92 3.29 -2.04
CA GLY A 6 -6.89 3.60 -0.61
C GLY A 6 -6.56 2.41 0.30
N ASP A 7 -6.63 1.17 -0.19
CA ASP A 7 -6.19 0.00 0.57
C ASP A 7 -4.70 0.12 0.91
N THR A 8 -4.36 -0.35 2.11
CA THR A 8 -2.98 -0.52 2.53
C THR A 8 -2.53 -1.95 2.20
N VAL A 9 -1.42 -2.09 1.49
CA VAL A 9 -0.94 -3.37 0.93
C VAL A 9 0.57 -3.53 1.16
N GLN A 10 1.04 -4.77 1.11
CA GLN A 10 2.45 -5.12 1.18
C GLN A 10 2.74 -6.25 0.19
N LEU A 11 3.97 -6.33 -0.32
CA LEU A 11 4.39 -7.50 -1.09
C LEU A 11 4.38 -8.75 -0.20
N LYS A 12 4.01 -9.89 -0.77
CA LYS A 12 4.05 -11.21 -0.11
C LYS A 12 5.45 -11.60 0.35
N SER A 13 6.47 -11.12 -0.32
CA SER A 13 7.89 -11.27 0.06
C SER A 13 8.30 -10.40 1.26
N GLY A 14 7.40 -9.57 1.77
CA GLY A 14 7.71 -8.47 2.69
C GLY A 14 8.12 -7.20 1.95
N GLY A 15 8.32 -6.11 2.69
CA GLY A 15 8.69 -4.80 2.13
C GLY A 15 8.05 -3.64 2.89
N PRO A 16 8.10 -2.42 2.35
CA PRO A 16 7.37 -1.29 2.91
C PRO A 16 5.86 -1.50 2.79
N ILE A 17 5.12 -0.91 3.73
CA ILE A 17 3.67 -0.80 3.62
C ILE A 17 3.35 0.30 2.59
N MET A 18 2.52 -0.04 1.62
CA MET A 18 2.16 0.81 0.49
C MET A 18 0.66 1.10 0.48
N THR A 19 0.24 2.14 -0.23
CA THR A 19 -1.16 2.49 -0.46
C THR A 19 -1.50 2.31 -1.93
N VAL A 20 -2.64 1.70 -2.24
CA VAL A 20 -3.12 1.56 -3.61
C VAL A 20 -3.61 2.91 -4.12
N GLU A 21 -3.00 3.41 -5.20
CA GLU A 21 -3.39 4.64 -5.89
C GLU A 21 -4.42 4.35 -6.99
N GLN A 22 -4.20 3.29 -7.77
CA GLN A 22 -5.05 2.89 -8.89
C GLN A 22 -4.98 1.38 -9.15
N ILE A 23 -6.00 0.83 -9.80
CA ILE A 23 -6.09 -0.56 -10.26
C ILE A 23 -6.58 -0.57 -11.70
N GLY A 24 -6.07 -1.50 -12.51
CA GLY A 24 -6.46 -1.65 -13.90
C GLY A 24 -5.63 -2.69 -14.65
N GLU A 25 -5.76 -2.72 -15.97
CA GLU A 25 -4.92 -3.55 -16.83
C GLU A 25 -3.66 -2.77 -17.22
N HIS A 26 -2.52 -3.46 -17.32
CA HIS A 26 -1.26 -2.86 -17.78
C HIS A 26 -0.60 -3.77 -18.80
N TRP A 27 -0.10 -3.18 -19.90
CA TRP A 27 0.44 -3.93 -21.04
C TRP A 27 1.58 -4.89 -20.69
N SER A 28 2.31 -4.63 -19.59
CA SER A 28 3.46 -5.44 -19.15
C SER A 28 3.14 -6.43 -18.04
N ILE A 29 1.90 -6.46 -17.53
CA ILE A 29 1.49 -7.31 -16.42
C ILE A 29 0.32 -8.17 -16.91
N GLU A 30 0.48 -9.48 -16.80
CA GLU A 30 -0.62 -10.40 -17.07
C GLU A 30 -1.67 -10.30 -15.95
N GLY A 31 -2.90 -9.90 -16.31
CA GLY A 31 -4.00 -9.72 -15.37
C GLY A 31 -4.06 -8.31 -14.77
N THR A 32 -4.47 -8.22 -13.50
CA THR A 32 -4.70 -6.94 -12.82
C THR A 32 -3.41 -6.33 -12.29
N ALA A 33 -3.10 -5.13 -12.75
CA ALA A 33 -2.04 -4.26 -12.25
C ALA A 33 -2.57 -3.35 -11.13
N VAL A 34 -1.72 -3.13 -10.12
CA VAL A 34 -2.01 -2.31 -8.95
C VAL A 34 -0.89 -1.29 -8.80
N TRP A 35 -1.24 -0.01 -8.93
CA TRP A 35 -0.32 1.10 -8.71
C TRP A 35 -0.28 1.42 -7.24
N CYS A 36 0.92 1.38 -6.68
CA CYS A 36 1.17 1.55 -5.25
C CYS A 36 2.06 2.77 -5.02
N VAL A 37 1.77 3.51 -3.95
CA VAL A 37 2.58 4.63 -3.47
C VAL A 37 2.96 4.41 -2.01
N TRP A 38 4.20 4.72 -1.65
CA TRP A 38 4.68 4.69 -0.27
C TRP A 38 5.74 5.77 -0.04
N PHE A 39 6.10 5.98 1.22
CA PHE A 39 7.19 6.90 1.57
C PHE A 39 8.44 6.11 1.95
N GLU A 40 9.55 6.44 1.31
CA GLU A 40 10.87 5.92 1.65
C GLU A 40 11.69 6.99 2.36
N LYS A 41 12.55 6.55 3.28
CA LYS A 41 13.50 7.42 3.93
C LYS A 41 14.81 7.39 3.15
N VAL A 42 15.09 8.46 2.41
CA VAL A 42 16.37 8.66 1.71
C VAL A 42 17.19 9.69 2.50
N GLY A 43 18.16 9.21 3.27
CA GLY A 43 18.89 10.01 4.26
C GLY A 43 17.95 10.54 5.35
N ASN A 44 17.78 11.88 5.40
CA ASN A 44 16.90 12.55 6.38
C ASN A 44 15.57 13.04 5.78
N LYS A 45 15.24 12.67 4.53
CA LYS A 45 14.02 13.11 3.85
C LYS A 45 13.07 11.95 3.63
N GLN A 46 11.77 12.21 3.76
CA GLN A 46 10.73 11.30 3.28
C GLN A 46 10.46 11.62 1.81
N VAL A 47 10.55 10.62 0.95
CA VAL A 47 10.34 10.75 -0.49
C VAL A 47 9.21 9.81 -0.89
N ALA A 48 8.26 10.29 -1.68
CA ALA A 48 7.19 9.45 -2.21
C ALA A 48 7.72 8.60 -3.37
N SER A 49 7.69 7.29 -3.19
CA SER A 49 8.02 6.28 -4.20
C SER A 49 6.73 5.69 -4.77
N ARG A 50 6.74 5.36 -6.07
CA ARG A 50 5.61 4.78 -6.80
C ARG A 50 6.07 3.62 -7.63
N GLU A 51 5.31 2.54 -7.63
CA GLU A 51 5.60 1.37 -8.44
C GLU A 51 4.33 0.58 -8.77
N THR A 52 4.39 -0.22 -9.83
CA THR A 52 3.27 -1.02 -10.31
C THR A 52 3.55 -2.49 -10.04
N PHE A 53 2.62 -3.17 -9.38
CA PHE A 53 2.74 -4.58 -9.04
C PHE A 53 1.58 -5.39 -9.62
N ALA A 54 1.80 -6.68 -9.82
CA ALA A 54 0.72 -7.60 -10.12
C ALA A 54 -0.13 -7.85 -8.87
N ALA A 55 -1.45 -7.90 -9.00
CA ALA A 55 -2.34 -8.16 -7.86
C ALA A 55 -1.97 -9.44 -7.10
N VAL A 56 -1.46 -10.46 -7.80
CA VAL A 56 -1.06 -11.75 -7.20
C VAL A 56 0.13 -11.65 -6.24
N SER A 57 0.97 -10.62 -6.36
CA SER A 57 2.16 -10.43 -5.51
C SER A 57 1.91 -9.62 -4.25
N LEU A 58 0.70 -9.08 -4.07
CA LEU A 58 0.31 -8.23 -2.94
C LEU A 58 -0.58 -8.98 -1.96
N ASP A 59 -0.45 -8.61 -0.67
CA ASP A 59 -1.39 -8.92 0.40
C ASP A 59 -1.94 -7.62 1.00
N LYS A 60 -3.18 -7.65 1.51
CA LYS A 60 -3.71 -6.53 2.29
C LYS A 60 -2.95 -6.44 3.61
N ALA A 61 -2.39 -5.27 3.89
CA ALA A 61 -1.71 -4.97 5.14
C ALA A 61 -2.67 -4.21 6.05
N GLU A 62 -3.01 -4.79 7.20
CA GLU A 62 -3.69 -4.04 8.24
C GLU A 62 -2.71 -3.02 8.82
N ARG A 63 -3.10 -1.74 8.82
CA ARG A 63 -2.40 -0.78 9.69
C ARG A 63 -2.65 -1.25 11.12
N PRO A 64 -1.62 -1.46 11.97
CA PRO A 64 -1.88 -1.64 13.40
C PRO A 64 -2.70 -0.43 13.83
N GLY A 65 -3.95 -0.70 14.23
CA GLY A 65 -4.98 0.32 14.36
C GLY A 65 -4.44 1.53 15.11
N PHE A 66 -4.69 2.72 14.56
CA PHE A 66 -4.71 3.91 15.40
C PHE A 66 -5.71 3.60 16.51
N ALA A 67 -5.22 3.23 17.68
CA ALA A 67 -6.05 3.10 18.87
C ALA A 67 -6.78 4.43 18.99
N SER A 68 -8.10 4.40 18.78
CA SER A 68 -8.96 5.52 19.06
C SER A 68 -8.89 5.75 20.56
N PHE A 69 -7.93 6.58 21.01
CA PHE A 69 -7.90 7.05 22.38
C PHE A 69 -9.12 7.93 22.57
N GLN A 70 -10.21 7.34 23.03
CA GLN A 70 -11.36 8.10 23.48
C GLN A 70 -10.95 8.73 24.80
N VAL A 71 -10.51 10.00 24.74
CA VAL A 71 -10.18 10.77 25.94
C VAL A 71 -11.49 11.09 26.65
N THR A 72 -11.90 10.27 27.60
CA THR A 72 -12.92 10.65 28.58
C THR A 72 -12.29 11.63 29.56
N ARG A 73 -12.65 12.91 29.46
CA ARG A 73 -12.37 13.91 30.49
C ARG A 73 -13.29 13.65 31.69
N GLY A 74 -12.71 13.33 32.84
CA GLY A 74 -13.35 13.41 34.16
C GLY A 74 -13.17 14.79 34.78
#